data_AF-A0A7Y9I4D1-F1
#
_entry.id   AF-A0A7Y9I4D1-F1
#
_cell.length_a   1.000
_cell.length_b   1.000
_cell.length_c   1.000
_cell.angle_alpha   90.00
_cell.angle_beta   90.00
_cell.angle_gamma   90.00
#
_symmetry.space_group_name_H-M   'P 1'
#
loop_
_entity.id
_entity.type
_entity.pdbx_description
1 polymer ?
#
loop_
_entity_poly.entity_id
_entity_poly.type
_entity_poly.pdbx_seq_one_letter_code
_entity_poly.pdbx_strand_id
1 'polypeptide(L)'
;MSRSQSPVQLPAARLGVVIDEQATRAAHAAGDDAWWLYATEVLGHAGLDHARLGSVPTQLDDLDVLIIASPQRVAAESVRALEGWVAGGGTLIITAVVPELDGLAGVVVGPARVEDTVTLADDPSWTTRPELPLRGIGGRALEPADGAEVLAGWSDGAAAVVRKRHGDGTVISYGVDLWRTIVTIQQGYPVTGDGKPAPDGTAPIDDGILKCEDGMALDYGDRVLPPGEPEVAADFTHSYPPPSAVPIFSAAQADQWWITLLQQIWAAHDHRRQASAWLHYWPAGVPAVAHMSHDADGNVEEDGLAALEAFAEAEVAVTWCQVFPGGYSPELYARISEAGHEQALHYNAMGDADLASWGWPQFRAQHAWAQAVTGTDAIVSNKNHYTRWEGWTEFYTWCERVGIKIDESRGPSKQGTVGFPFGTAHLSFPIGDLSVHNRPMDVLNLPLHTQDLAWAGHLACRDVILDGAEAVHGVAHFLFHGPHLRGKPATRAACPEVARLARERGMEWWTAGRLSEWERARRGVRVTITEDADGWLVSVEAEQPISRAGLVLQLPGVDQAPTVAGEGAKVSEVIRHGRRFHELAVDLPAGSSSWRLTR
;
A
#
# COMPACT_ATOMS: atom_id res chain seq x y z
N MET A 1 -26.05 17.82 45.80
CA MET A 1 -24.71 17.43 45.30
C MET A 1 -24.86 16.95 43.88
N SER A 2 -24.72 17.88 42.93
CA SER A 2 -24.80 17.62 41.49
C SER A 2 -23.46 17.06 41.03
N ARG A 3 -23.43 15.82 40.54
CA ARG A 3 -22.27 15.28 39.83
C ARG A 3 -22.39 15.72 38.37
N SER A 4 -21.68 16.80 38.07
CA SER A 4 -21.27 17.19 36.72
C SER A 4 -20.57 16.00 36.06
N GLN A 5 -21.27 15.32 35.14
CA GLN A 5 -20.60 14.51 34.12
C GLN A 5 -19.93 15.50 33.17
N SER A 6 -18.60 15.54 33.19
CA SER A 6 -17.86 16.21 32.13
C SER A 6 -18.21 15.52 30.81
N PRO A 7 -18.59 16.27 29.76
CA PRO A 7 -18.76 15.67 28.45
C PRO A 7 -17.42 15.10 28.00
N VAL A 8 -17.42 13.86 27.53
CA VAL A 8 -16.30 13.31 26.76
C VAL A 8 -16.22 14.17 25.51
N GLN A 9 -15.25 15.07 25.48
CA GLN A 9 -14.96 15.88 24.31
C GLN A 9 -14.40 14.91 23.27
N LEU A 10 -15.21 14.54 22.28
CA LEU A 10 -14.73 13.73 21.17
C LEU A 10 -13.64 14.52 20.44
N PRO A 11 -12.53 13.88 20.03
CA PRO A 11 -11.49 14.55 19.26
C PRO A 11 -12.08 15.05 17.93
N ALA A 12 -11.41 16.05 17.33
CA ALA A 12 -11.78 16.69 16.06
C ALA A 12 -11.62 15.78 14.82
N ALA A 13 -11.86 14.47 14.97
CA ALA A 13 -11.87 13.49 13.89
C ALA A 13 -13.25 13.49 13.22
N ARG A 14 -13.31 14.00 11.99
CA ARG A 14 -14.56 14.21 11.24
C ARG A 14 -14.95 13.01 10.36
N LEU A 15 -14.16 11.93 10.43
CA LEU A 15 -14.34 10.68 9.71
C LEU A 15 -14.65 9.55 10.69
N GLY A 16 -15.80 8.87 10.51
CA GLY A 16 -16.17 7.67 11.26
C GLY A 16 -16.11 6.42 10.40
N VAL A 17 -15.72 5.29 10.97
CA VAL A 17 -15.70 3.97 10.32
C VAL A 17 -16.43 2.95 11.19
N VAL A 18 -17.52 2.39 10.68
CA VAL A 18 -18.34 1.41 11.38
C VAL A 18 -17.88 -0.01 11.09
N ILE A 19 -17.39 -0.69 12.12
CA ILE A 19 -16.98 -2.09 12.12
C ILE A 19 -17.78 -2.81 13.21
N ASP A 20 -18.79 -3.60 12.81
CA ASP A 20 -19.63 -4.38 13.70
C ASP A 20 -18.86 -5.62 14.20
N GLU A 21 -18.60 -5.65 15.51
CA GLU A 21 -17.96 -6.78 16.16
C GLU A 21 -18.83 -8.05 16.13
N GLN A 22 -20.16 -7.91 16.14
CA GLN A 22 -21.05 -9.05 16.05
C GLN A 22 -20.98 -9.69 14.67
N ALA A 23 -20.93 -8.88 13.61
CA ALA A 23 -20.70 -9.36 12.24
C ALA A 23 -19.34 -10.06 12.12
N THR A 24 -18.30 -9.48 12.71
CA THR A 24 -16.95 -10.07 12.75
C THR A 24 -16.97 -11.44 13.44
N ARG A 25 -17.56 -11.52 14.64
CA ARG A 25 -17.72 -12.80 15.36
C ARG A 25 -18.56 -13.82 14.58
N ALA A 26 -19.61 -13.36 13.88
CA ALA A 26 -20.46 -14.23 13.08
C ALA A 26 -19.72 -14.81 11.87
N ALA A 27 -18.94 -14.00 11.15
CA ALA A 27 -18.09 -14.45 10.04
C ALA A 27 -17.06 -15.47 10.52
N HIS A 28 -16.34 -15.17 11.60
CA HIS A 28 -15.36 -16.11 12.17
C HIS A 28 -16.00 -17.42 12.63
N ALA A 29 -17.18 -17.36 13.24
CA ALA A 29 -17.94 -18.56 13.63
C ALA A 29 -18.44 -19.38 12.43
N ALA A 30 -18.66 -18.74 11.28
CA ALA A 30 -19.02 -19.39 10.02
C ALA A 30 -17.81 -19.97 9.28
N GLY A 31 -16.59 -19.65 9.70
CA GLY A 31 -15.37 -20.06 9.00
C GLY A 31 -14.91 -19.07 7.92
N ASP A 32 -15.46 -17.86 7.91
CA ASP A 32 -15.17 -16.82 6.93
C ASP A 32 -14.22 -15.75 7.49
N ASP A 33 -13.39 -15.19 6.63
CA ASP A 33 -12.54 -14.03 6.93
C ASP A 33 -13.37 -12.73 6.99
N ALA A 34 -13.00 -11.86 7.93
CA ALA A 34 -13.63 -10.54 8.12
C ALA A 34 -12.82 -9.44 7.43
N TRP A 35 -12.82 -9.42 6.09
CA TRP A 35 -11.99 -8.51 5.28
C TRP A 35 -12.16 -7.03 5.59
N TRP A 36 -13.34 -6.61 6.04
CA TRP A 36 -13.61 -5.22 6.42
C TRP A 36 -12.76 -4.68 7.56
N LEU A 37 -12.09 -5.54 8.33
CA LEU A 37 -11.09 -5.11 9.31
C LEU A 37 -9.91 -4.38 8.64
N TYR A 38 -9.66 -4.61 7.35
CA TYR A 38 -8.60 -3.95 6.59
C TYR A 38 -8.87 -2.45 6.32
N ALA A 39 -10.11 -1.99 6.53
CA ALA A 39 -10.45 -0.57 6.37
C ALA A 39 -9.57 0.34 7.24
N THR A 40 -9.23 -0.08 8.46
CA THR A 40 -8.38 0.71 9.37
C THR A 40 -6.93 0.75 8.90
N GLU A 41 -6.46 -0.33 8.26
CA GLU A 41 -5.11 -0.37 7.68
C GLU A 41 -4.99 0.64 6.54
N VAL A 42 -5.97 0.64 5.62
CA VAL A 42 -6.02 1.59 4.50
C VAL A 42 -6.02 3.05 4.98
N LEU A 43 -6.90 3.39 5.93
CA LEU A 43 -7.01 4.77 6.42
C LEU A 43 -5.81 5.20 7.26
N GLY A 44 -5.27 4.31 8.10
CA GLY A 44 -4.06 4.57 8.88
C GLY A 44 -2.81 4.70 8.01
N HIS A 45 -2.74 3.92 6.93
CA HIS A 45 -1.70 4.06 5.92
C HIS A 45 -1.79 5.41 5.19
N ALA A 46 -2.99 5.83 4.80
CA ALA A 46 -3.24 7.15 4.19
C ALA A 46 -3.02 8.35 5.13
N GLY A 47 -2.75 8.12 6.43
CA GLY A 47 -2.52 9.20 7.40
C GLY A 47 -3.79 9.99 7.77
N LEU A 48 -4.97 9.38 7.59
CA LEU A 48 -6.26 9.96 7.94
C LEU A 48 -6.68 9.57 9.36
N ASP A 49 -6.85 10.56 10.23
CA ASP A 49 -7.42 10.34 11.56
C ASP A 49 -8.90 9.98 11.46
N HIS A 50 -9.32 8.95 12.20
CA HIS A 50 -10.68 8.43 12.11
C HIS A 50 -11.14 7.78 13.41
N ALA A 51 -12.44 7.89 13.68
CA ALA A 51 -13.09 7.21 14.79
C ALA A 51 -13.59 5.82 14.36
N ARG A 52 -13.11 4.76 15.02
CA ARG A 52 -13.68 3.41 14.86
C ARG A 52 -14.93 3.29 15.73
N LEU A 53 -16.05 2.96 15.10
CA LEU A 53 -17.37 2.81 15.73
C LEU A 53 -17.82 1.35 15.65
N GLY A 54 -18.37 0.82 16.74
CA GLY A 54 -18.87 -0.58 16.79
C GLY A 54 -20.25 -0.76 16.14
N SER A 55 -20.99 0.34 15.94
CA SER A 55 -22.31 0.35 15.33
C SER A 55 -22.61 1.73 14.73
N VAL A 56 -23.62 1.82 13.87
CA VAL A 56 -24.10 3.11 13.34
C VAL A 56 -24.67 3.96 14.48
N PRO A 57 -24.08 5.13 14.79
CA PRO A 57 -24.54 5.97 15.89
C PRO A 57 -25.83 6.70 15.53
N THR A 58 -26.56 7.15 16.56
CA THR A 58 -27.74 8.02 16.41
C THR A 58 -27.42 9.50 16.49
N GLN A 59 -26.19 9.85 16.91
CA GLN A 59 -25.66 11.21 16.95
C GLN A 59 -24.47 11.29 16.00
N LEU A 60 -24.58 12.15 14.99
CA LEU A 60 -23.64 12.25 13.86
C LEU A 60 -23.08 13.68 13.71
N ASP A 61 -23.40 14.57 14.65
CA ASP A 61 -23.12 16.01 14.54
C ASP A 61 -21.62 16.33 14.41
N ASP A 62 -20.77 15.46 14.96
CA ASP A 62 -19.31 15.59 14.93
C ASP A 62 -18.66 14.95 13.69
N LEU A 63 -19.44 14.32 12.80
CA LEU A 63 -18.95 13.62 11.61
C LEU A 63 -19.35 14.32 10.32
N ASP A 64 -18.41 14.37 9.37
CA ASP A 64 -18.65 14.81 8.00
C ASP A 64 -18.82 13.61 7.06
N VAL A 65 -18.04 12.56 7.32
CA VAL A 65 -18.02 11.34 6.52
C VAL A 65 -18.18 10.14 7.45
N LEU A 66 -19.04 9.21 7.07
CA LEU A 66 -19.23 7.94 7.77
C LEU A 66 -19.08 6.80 6.77
N ILE A 67 -18.15 5.88 7.04
CA ILE A 67 -17.95 4.66 6.26
C ILE A 67 -18.60 3.50 7.02
N ILE A 68 -19.52 2.79 6.38
CA ILE A 68 -20.01 1.50 6.86
C ILE A 68 -19.22 0.40 6.16
N ALA A 69 -18.19 -0.08 6.85
CA ALA A 69 -17.22 -1.01 6.30
C ALA A 69 -17.66 -2.48 6.37
N SER A 70 -18.52 -2.81 7.36
CA SER A 70 -18.92 -4.17 7.69
C SER A 70 -20.43 -4.41 7.49
N PRO A 71 -20.84 -5.64 7.13
CA PRO A 71 -22.26 -6.01 7.10
C PRO A 71 -22.84 -5.88 8.51
N GLN A 72 -24.01 -5.28 8.64
CA GLN A 72 -24.65 -5.16 9.95
C GLN A 72 -26.16 -4.92 9.80
N ARG A 73 -26.89 -5.11 10.90
CA ARG A 73 -28.28 -4.64 11.01
C ARG A 73 -28.28 -3.22 11.56
N VAL A 74 -28.99 -2.32 10.90
CA VAL A 74 -29.11 -0.93 11.35
C VAL A 74 -30.49 -0.70 11.94
N ALA A 75 -30.55 -0.21 13.18
CA ALA A 75 -31.82 0.10 13.83
C ALA A 75 -32.55 1.24 13.10
N ALA A 76 -33.89 1.19 13.07
CA ALA A 76 -34.70 2.19 12.36
C ALA A 76 -34.48 3.63 12.87
N GLU A 77 -34.08 3.80 14.12
CA GLU A 77 -33.68 5.10 14.66
C GLU A 77 -32.35 5.61 14.07
N SER A 78 -31.35 4.74 13.93
CA SER A 78 -30.09 5.08 13.28
C SER A 78 -30.29 5.34 11.78
N VAL A 79 -31.18 4.60 11.11
CA VAL A 79 -31.56 4.90 9.71
C VAL A 79 -32.11 6.32 9.60
N ARG A 80 -33.08 6.71 10.45
CA ARG A 80 -33.63 8.08 10.45
C ARG A 80 -32.58 9.13 10.79
N ALA A 81 -31.66 8.83 11.70
CA ALA A 81 -30.55 9.72 12.03
C ALA A 81 -29.62 9.92 10.83
N LEU A 82 -29.28 8.84 10.11
CA LEU A 82 -28.51 8.90 8.88
C LEU A 82 -29.23 9.68 7.78
N GLU A 83 -30.53 9.44 7.56
CA GLU A 83 -31.33 10.20 6.60
C GLU A 83 -31.27 11.70 6.89
N GLY A 84 -31.52 12.09 8.14
CA GLY A 84 -31.45 13.49 8.56
C GLY A 84 -30.05 14.10 8.43
N TRP A 85 -29.01 13.35 8.80
CA TRP A 85 -27.63 13.79 8.71
C TRP A 85 -27.14 13.93 7.26
N VAL A 86 -27.44 12.95 6.39
CA VAL A 86 -27.16 13.05 4.95
C VAL A 86 -27.97 14.21 4.36
N ALA A 87 -29.25 14.37 4.71
CA ALA A 87 -30.04 15.51 4.23
C ALA A 87 -29.42 16.87 4.62
N GLY A 88 -28.80 16.95 5.81
CA GLY A 88 -28.01 18.11 6.29
C GLY A 88 -26.59 18.21 5.71
N GLY A 89 -26.27 17.39 4.70
CA GLY A 89 -25.05 17.45 3.93
C GLY A 89 -23.99 16.41 4.28
N GLY A 90 -24.24 15.50 5.21
CA GLY A 90 -23.29 14.43 5.55
C GLY A 90 -23.02 13.50 4.36
N THR A 91 -21.86 12.83 4.36
CA THR A 91 -21.51 11.85 3.31
C THR A 91 -21.42 10.44 3.89
N LEU A 92 -22.34 9.58 3.45
CA LEU A 92 -22.36 8.16 3.82
C LEU A 92 -21.69 7.32 2.74
N ILE A 93 -20.64 6.58 3.09
CA ILE A 93 -19.98 5.62 2.21
C ILE A 93 -20.30 4.22 2.70
N ILE A 94 -20.86 3.37 1.84
CA ILE A 94 -21.26 2.01 2.15
C ILE A 94 -20.41 1.07 1.31
N THR A 95 -19.56 0.27 1.95
CA THR A 95 -18.73 -0.74 1.28
C THR A 95 -19.13 -2.17 1.65
N ALA A 96 -20.29 -2.33 2.29
CA ALA A 96 -20.82 -3.60 2.75
C ALA A 96 -22.32 -3.70 2.49
N VAL A 97 -22.87 -4.91 2.54
CA VAL A 97 -24.30 -5.14 2.35
C VAL A 97 -25.06 -4.73 3.61
N VAL A 98 -25.88 -3.68 3.51
CA VAL A 98 -26.71 -3.15 4.59
C VAL A 98 -28.12 -2.85 4.07
N PRO A 99 -29.02 -3.86 4.02
CA PRO A 99 -30.30 -3.74 3.32
C PRO A 99 -31.21 -2.62 3.84
N GLU A 100 -31.11 -2.28 5.14
CA GLU A 100 -31.87 -1.17 5.72
C GLU A 100 -31.54 0.21 5.10
N LEU A 101 -30.41 0.33 4.39
CA LEU A 101 -29.96 1.58 3.79
C LEU A 101 -30.17 1.63 2.27
N ASP A 102 -30.63 0.56 1.63
CA ASP A 102 -30.83 0.47 0.17
C ASP A 102 -31.72 1.61 -0.36
N GLY A 103 -32.78 1.97 0.37
CA GLY A 103 -33.66 3.09 0.01
C GLY A 103 -32.97 4.46 0.04
N LEU A 104 -32.15 4.70 1.08
CA LEU A 104 -31.37 5.93 1.23
C LEU A 104 -30.26 5.99 0.16
N ALA A 105 -29.54 4.89 -0.03
CA ALA A 105 -28.52 4.72 -1.06
C ALA A 105 -29.06 4.74 -2.49
N GLY A 106 -30.34 4.43 -2.68
CA GLY A 106 -30.97 4.36 -4.00
C GLY A 106 -30.38 3.27 -4.87
N VAL A 107 -30.13 2.12 -4.26
CA VAL A 107 -29.64 0.93 -4.94
C VAL A 107 -30.49 -0.26 -4.56
N VAL A 108 -30.65 -1.19 -5.49
CA VAL A 108 -31.04 -2.56 -5.19
C VAL A 108 -29.84 -3.45 -5.42
N VAL A 109 -29.54 -4.32 -4.46
CA VAL A 109 -28.39 -5.21 -4.56
C VAL A 109 -28.70 -6.35 -5.53
N GLY A 110 -27.96 -6.38 -6.64
CA GLY A 110 -28.09 -7.37 -7.71
C GLY A 110 -27.30 -8.67 -7.47
N PRO A 111 -27.00 -9.44 -8.53
CA PRO A 111 -26.29 -10.70 -8.44
C PRO A 111 -24.86 -10.54 -7.89
N ALA A 112 -24.35 -11.62 -7.27
CA ALA A 112 -22.98 -11.67 -6.79
C ALA A 112 -21.97 -11.70 -7.95
N ARG A 113 -20.80 -11.11 -7.71
CA ARG A 113 -19.65 -11.11 -8.60
C ARG A 113 -18.52 -11.88 -7.91
N VAL A 114 -17.89 -12.80 -8.62
CA VAL A 114 -16.73 -13.53 -8.11
C VAL A 114 -15.47 -12.75 -8.42
N GLU A 115 -15.27 -12.40 -9.68
CA GLU A 115 -14.13 -11.63 -10.18
C GLU A 115 -14.52 -11.03 -11.53
N ASP A 116 -14.21 -9.76 -11.75
CA ASP A 116 -14.45 -9.04 -13.02
C ASP A 116 -13.63 -7.73 -13.03
N THR A 117 -13.66 -7.00 -14.14
CA THR A 117 -13.04 -5.67 -14.24
C THR A 117 -14.07 -4.54 -14.08
N VAL A 118 -13.61 -3.41 -13.55
CA VAL A 118 -14.41 -2.23 -13.26
C VAL A 118 -13.79 -1.01 -13.90
N THR A 119 -14.58 -0.25 -14.66
CA THR A 119 -14.16 1.00 -15.28
C THR A 119 -14.80 2.18 -14.54
N LEU A 120 -14.01 3.18 -14.17
CA LEU A 120 -14.50 4.43 -13.59
C LEU A 120 -15.18 5.29 -14.66
N ALA A 121 -16.33 5.87 -14.33
CA ALA A 121 -17.01 6.84 -15.19
C ALA A 121 -16.21 8.15 -15.32
N ASP A 122 -16.58 9.00 -16.27
CA ASP A 122 -16.05 10.36 -16.38
C ASP A 122 -16.78 11.29 -15.39
N ASP A 123 -16.36 11.23 -14.12
CA ASP A 123 -16.94 12.02 -13.03
C ASP A 123 -15.89 12.94 -12.40
N PRO A 124 -16.22 14.22 -12.11
CA PRO A 124 -15.27 15.17 -11.54
C PRO A 124 -14.80 14.84 -10.12
N SER A 125 -15.44 13.91 -9.42
CA SER A 125 -14.91 13.40 -8.14
C SER A 125 -13.66 12.53 -8.32
N TRP A 126 -13.43 12.01 -9.52
CA TRP A 126 -12.21 11.29 -9.89
C TRP A 126 -11.14 12.27 -10.40
N THR A 127 -10.35 12.84 -9.48
CA THR A 127 -9.18 13.67 -9.79
C THR A 127 -8.04 12.89 -10.45
N THR A 128 -7.98 11.58 -10.21
CA THR A 128 -7.19 10.63 -11.00
C THR A 128 -8.03 9.43 -11.37
N ARG A 129 -7.76 8.88 -12.56
CA ARG A 129 -8.36 7.63 -13.02
C ARG A 129 -7.26 6.66 -13.45
N PRO A 130 -7.42 5.37 -13.17
CA PRO A 130 -6.50 4.35 -13.65
C PRO A 130 -6.62 4.26 -15.18
N GLU A 131 -5.49 4.02 -15.85
CA GLU A 131 -5.45 3.82 -17.30
C GLU A 131 -6.09 2.49 -17.73
N LEU A 132 -6.05 1.50 -16.84
CA LEU A 132 -6.61 0.18 -17.02
C LEU A 132 -7.88 0.02 -16.17
N PRO A 133 -8.87 -0.76 -16.64
CA PRO A 133 -9.94 -1.24 -15.77
C PRO A 133 -9.37 -1.90 -14.52
N LEU A 134 -9.97 -1.62 -13.36
CA LEU A 134 -9.54 -2.18 -12.08
C LEU A 134 -10.13 -3.56 -11.87
N ARG A 135 -9.32 -4.50 -11.39
CA ARG A 135 -9.76 -5.85 -11.02
C ARG A 135 -10.58 -5.82 -9.73
N GLY A 136 -11.86 -6.17 -9.80
CA GLY A 136 -12.72 -6.36 -8.63
C GLY A 136 -12.81 -7.84 -8.24
N ILE A 137 -12.56 -8.17 -6.97
CA ILE A 137 -12.64 -9.54 -6.45
C ILE A 137 -13.73 -9.60 -5.38
N GLY A 138 -14.80 -10.34 -5.68
CA GLY A 138 -16.00 -10.38 -4.85
C GLY A 138 -16.90 -9.15 -5.06
N GLY A 139 -18.00 -9.13 -4.30
CA GLY A 139 -18.99 -8.07 -4.36
C GLY A 139 -20.23 -8.45 -5.14
N ARG A 140 -21.01 -7.44 -5.55
CA ARG A 140 -22.31 -7.56 -6.17
C ARG A 140 -22.54 -6.42 -7.18
N ALA A 141 -23.31 -6.72 -8.22
CA ALA A 141 -23.85 -5.66 -9.07
C ALA A 141 -24.82 -4.78 -8.27
N LEU A 142 -24.85 -3.49 -8.58
CA LEU A 142 -25.84 -2.56 -8.06
C LEU A 142 -26.82 -2.19 -9.17
N GLU A 143 -28.11 -2.16 -8.82
CA GLU A 143 -29.17 -1.64 -9.68
C GLU A 143 -29.54 -0.25 -9.17
N PRO A 144 -29.07 0.84 -9.84
CA PRO A 144 -29.35 2.20 -9.40
C PRO A 144 -30.84 2.53 -9.58
N ALA A 145 -31.43 3.15 -8.56
CA ALA A 145 -32.77 3.72 -8.64
C ALA A 145 -32.77 5.05 -9.42
N ASP A 146 -33.96 5.54 -9.79
CA ASP A 146 -34.10 6.85 -10.45
C ASP A 146 -33.40 7.98 -9.67
N GLY A 147 -32.56 8.73 -10.37
CA GLY A 147 -31.79 9.84 -9.79
C GLY A 147 -30.48 9.43 -9.10
N ALA A 148 -30.13 8.15 -9.08
CA ALA A 148 -28.79 7.69 -8.71
C ALA A 148 -27.84 7.72 -9.92
N GLU A 149 -26.59 8.08 -9.66
CA GLU A 149 -25.52 8.23 -10.65
C GLU A 149 -24.55 7.06 -10.55
N VAL A 150 -24.19 6.45 -11.69
CA VAL A 150 -23.19 5.38 -11.73
C VAL A 150 -21.80 6.00 -11.83
N LEU A 151 -20.97 5.82 -10.82
CA LEU A 151 -19.59 6.33 -10.80
C LEU A 151 -18.57 5.32 -11.35
N ALA A 152 -18.90 4.03 -11.35
CA ALA A 152 -18.11 2.97 -11.95
C ALA A 152 -18.99 1.79 -12.36
N GLY A 153 -18.63 1.11 -13.44
CA GLY A 153 -19.38 -0.03 -13.97
C GLY A 153 -18.50 -1.27 -14.14
N TRP A 154 -19.09 -2.44 -13.90
CA TRP A 154 -18.54 -3.75 -14.28
C TRP A 154 -18.42 -3.87 -15.79
N SER A 155 -17.66 -4.84 -16.28
CA SER A 155 -17.39 -5.03 -17.72
C SER A 155 -18.66 -5.27 -18.56
N ASP A 156 -19.72 -5.81 -17.96
CA ASP A 156 -21.03 -6.02 -18.59
C ASP A 156 -21.98 -4.81 -18.52
N GLY A 157 -21.52 -3.69 -17.95
CA GLY A 157 -22.26 -2.44 -17.81
C GLY A 157 -23.12 -2.34 -16.54
N ALA A 158 -23.19 -3.39 -15.70
CA ALA A 158 -23.83 -3.27 -14.39
C ALA A 158 -23.08 -2.28 -13.48
N ALA A 159 -23.76 -1.59 -12.57
CA ALA A 159 -23.09 -0.62 -11.71
C ALA A 159 -22.24 -1.31 -10.63
N ALA A 160 -21.03 -0.79 -10.43
CA ALA A 160 -20.06 -1.23 -9.43
C ALA A 160 -19.88 -0.21 -8.31
N VAL A 161 -20.04 1.09 -8.61
CA VAL A 161 -20.09 2.17 -7.63
C VAL A 161 -21.24 3.11 -8.01
N VAL A 162 -22.12 3.41 -7.06
CA VAL A 162 -23.28 4.29 -7.25
C VAL A 162 -23.24 5.43 -6.26
N ARG A 163 -23.60 6.62 -6.72
CA ARG A 163 -23.78 7.83 -5.91
C ARG A 163 -25.22 8.29 -5.96
N LYS A 164 -25.82 8.59 -4.82
CA LYS A 164 -27.14 9.24 -4.73
C LYS A 164 -27.07 10.47 -3.85
N ARG A 165 -27.59 11.58 -4.36
CA ARG A 165 -27.80 12.80 -3.56
C ARG A 165 -29.06 12.66 -2.73
N HIS A 166 -29.00 13.12 -1.49
CA HIS A 166 -30.15 13.18 -0.59
C HIS A 166 -30.06 14.47 0.24
N GLY A 167 -30.98 15.41 0.00
CA GLY A 167 -30.84 16.77 0.51
C GLY A 167 -29.53 17.41 0.04
N ASP A 168 -28.78 17.99 0.96
CA ASP A 168 -27.49 18.61 0.67
C ASP A 168 -26.33 17.60 0.68
N GLY A 169 -26.56 16.34 1.04
CA GLY A 169 -25.52 15.33 1.21
C GLY A 169 -25.57 14.21 0.19
N THR A 170 -24.74 13.21 0.41
CA THR A 170 -24.51 12.15 -0.57
C THR A 170 -24.36 10.78 0.09
N VAL A 171 -24.88 9.77 -0.57
CA VAL A 171 -24.64 8.35 -0.26
C VAL A 171 -23.87 7.74 -1.42
N ILE A 172 -22.79 7.03 -1.11
CA ILE A 172 -21.94 6.33 -2.08
C ILE A 172 -21.93 4.86 -1.71
N SER A 173 -22.31 3.99 -2.65
CA SER A 173 -22.36 2.55 -2.45
C SER A 173 -21.35 1.87 -3.37
N TYR A 174 -20.45 1.09 -2.77
CA TYR A 174 -19.56 0.19 -3.47
C TYR A 174 -20.23 -1.19 -3.55
N GLY A 175 -20.47 -1.64 -4.78
CA GLY A 175 -20.88 -3.00 -5.09
C GLY A 175 -19.69 -3.96 -5.06
N VAL A 176 -18.50 -3.50 -5.40
CA VAL A 176 -17.24 -4.24 -5.25
C VAL A 176 -16.99 -4.51 -3.76
N ASP A 177 -16.55 -5.72 -3.41
CA ASP A 177 -16.01 -5.98 -2.07
C ASP A 177 -14.62 -5.35 -1.98
N LEU A 178 -14.60 -4.05 -1.67
CA LEU A 178 -13.41 -3.21 -1.71
C LEU A 178 -12.28 -3.79 -0.86
N TRP A 179 -12.60 -4.23 0.35
CA TRP A 179 -11.60 -4.70 1.31
C TRP A 179 -11.02 -6.04 0.90
N ARG A 180 -11.87 -6.99 0.52
CA ARG A 180 -11.39 -8.27 -0.01
C ARG A 180 -10.55 -8.07 -1.27
N THR A 181 -10.97 -7.17 -2.16
CA THR A 181 -10.26 -6.88 -3.41
C THR A 181 -8.84 -6.38 -3.12
N ILE A 182 -8.69 -5.37 -2.26
CA ILE A 182 -7.38 -4.83 -1.89
C ILE A 182 -6.49 -5.92 -1.28
N VAL A 183 -6.98 -6.63 -0.26
CA VAL A 183 -6.22 -7.66 0.44
C VAL A 183 -5.80 -8.79 -0.50
N THR A 184 -6.73 -9.27 -1.33
CA THR A 184 -6.47 -10.40 -2.21
C THR A 184 -5.42 -10.04 -3.28
N ILE A 185 -5.45 -8.81 -3.82
CA ILE A 185 -4.43 -8.36 -4.77
C ILE A 185 -3.07 -8.18 -4.07
N GLN A 186 -3.02 -7.50 -2.91
CA GLN A 186 -1.76 -7.21 -2.20
C GLN A 186 -1.08 -8.45 -1.63
N GLN A 187 -1.84 -9.42 -1.14
CA GLN A 187 -1.30 -10.63 -0.49
C GLN A 187 -1.34 -11.88 -1.37
N GLY A 188 -2.07 -11.84 -2.48
CA GLY A 188 -2.37 -13.02 -3.28
C GLY A 188 -3.21 -14.07 -2.52
N TYR A 189 -3.35 -15.22 -3.15
CA TYR A 189 -3.91 -16.45 -2.61
C TYR A 189 -2.84 -17.30 -1.89
N PRO A 190 -3.25 -18.28 -1.07
CA PRO A 190 -2.33 -19.26 -0.50
C PRO A 190 -1.56 -20.04 -1.59
N VAL A 191 -0.23 -20.10 -1.45
CA VAL A 191 0.66 -20.85 -2.34
C VAL A 191 0.70 -22.30 -1.88
N THR A 192 0.07 -23.19 -2.64
CA THR A 192 0.00 -24.64 -2.37
C THR A 192 0.49 -25.49 -3.52
N GLY A 193 0.85 -24.85 -4.63
CA GLY A 193 1.29 -25.43 -5.90
C GLY A 193 1.78 -24.30 -6.80
N ASP A 194 2.47 -24.65 -7.89
CA ASP A 194 2.90 -23.67 -8.88
C ASP A 194 1.71 -22.92 -9.48
N GLY A 195 1.95 -21.66 -9.83
CA GLY A 195 0.97 -20.82 -10.50
C GLY A 195 0.77 -21.22 -11.96
N LYS A 196 -0.24 -20.61 -12.58
CA LYS A 196 -0.46 -20.79 -14.02
C LYS A 196 0.59 -19.99 -14.80
N PRO A 197 1.31 -20.57 -15.76
CA PRO A 197 2.24 -19.82 -16.59
C PRO A 197 1.51 -18.88 -17.57
N ALA A 198 2.20 -17.82 -18.01
CA ALA A 198 1.65 -16.92 -19.01
C ALA A 198 1.47 -17.63 -20.36
N PRO A 199 0.32 -17.46 -21.04
CA PRO A 199 0.04 -18.13 -22.32
C PRO A 199 0.96 -17.67 -23.46
N ASP A 200 1.64 -16.54 -23.31
CA ASP A 200 2.60 -15.98 -24.26
C ASP A 200 4.05 -16.43 -24.00
N GLY A 201 4.27 -17.32 -23.02
CA GLY A 201 5.58 -17.87 -22.69
C GLY A 201 6.50 -16.93 -21.91
N THR A 202 6.05 -15.72 -21.55
CA THR A 202 6.89 -14.70 -20.90
C THR A 202 7.06 -14.89 -19.39
N ALA A 203 6.23 -15.75 -18.77
CA ALA A 203 6.31 -16.10 -17.36
C ALA A 203 6.05 -17.60 -17.13
N PRO A 204 7.06 -18.47 -17.37
CA PRO A 204 6.97 -19.89 -17.04
C PRO A 204 7.20 -20.10 -15.54
N ILE A 205 6.19 -19.81 -14.73
CA ILE A 205 6.26 -19.92 -13.25
C ILE A 205 6.04 -21.35 -12.73
N ASP A 206 5.62 -22.27 -13.60
CA ASP A 206 5.44 -23.71 -13.38
C ASP A 206 6.75 -24.51 -13.41
N ASP A 207 7.75 -24.02 -12.70
CA ASP A 207 9.12 -24.57 -12.70
C ASP A 207 9.39 -25.54 -11.53
N GLY A 208 8.38 -25.91 -10.75
CA GLY A 208 8.48 -26.81 -9.60
C GLY A 208 9.03 -26.18 -8.33
N ILE A 209 9.14 -24.84 -8.28
CA ILE A 209 9.57 -24.09 -7.10
C ILE A 209 8.42 -23.18 -6.67
N LEU A 210 7.90 -23.36 -5.45
CA LEU A 210 6.81 -22.52 -4.95
C LEU A 210 7.30 -21.11 -4.58
N LYS A 211 6.75 -20.09 -5.20
CA LYS A 211 7.12 -18.67 -5.12
C LYS A 211 5.90 -17.82 -4.78
N CYS A 212 6.14 -16.60 -4.33
CA CYS A 212 5.08 -15.63 -4.02
C CYS A 212 4.06 -15.49 -5.16
N GLU A 213 4.54 -15.32 -6.39
CA GLU A 213 3.72 -15.07 -7.58
C GLU A 213 2.87 -16.25 -8.04
N ASP A 214 3.10 -17.45 -7.51
CA ASP A 214 2.22 -18.60 -7.77
C ASP A 214 0.81 -18.39 -7.23
N GLY A 215 0.69 -17.53 -6.21
CA GLY A 215 -0.58 -17.09 -5.63
C GLY A 215 -1.01 -15.69 -6.09
N MET A 216 -0.42 -15.08 -7.12
CA MET A 216 -0.85 -13.72 -7.51
C MET A 216 -2.32 -13.69 -7.96
N ALA A 217 -3.05 -12.64 -7.59
CA ALA A 217 -4.47 -12.52 -7.92
C ALA A 217 -4.74 -11.80 -9.25
N LEU A 218 -3.78 -11.02 -9.74
CA LEU A 218 -3.87 -10.40 -11.06
C LEU A 218 -3.62 -11.43 -12.15
N ASP A 219 -4.34 -11.31 -13.27
CA ASP A 219 -4.19 -12.20 -14.43
C ASP A 219 -3.26 -11.59 -15.48
N TYR A 220 -2.70 -12.42 -16.35
CA TYR A 220 -1.82 -11.95 -17.41
C TYR A 220 -2.49 -11.00 -18.42
N GLY A 221 -3.82 -10.97 -18.49
CA GLY A 221 -4.58 -9.96 -19.23
C GLY A 221 -4.56 -8.56 -18.62
N ASP A 222 -4.15 -8.42 -17.35
CA ASP A 222 -3.96 -7.14 -16.67
C ASP A 222 -2.60 -6.49 -16.98
N ARG A 223 -1.78 -7.14 -17.82
CA ARG A 223 -0.46 -6.64 -18.23
C ARG A 223 -0.55 -5.80 -19.49
N VAL A 224 0.41 -4.90 -19.65
CA VAL A 224 0.61 -4.13 -20.87
C VAL A 224 2.07 -4.10 -21.26
N LEU A 225 2.34 -3.93 -22.55
CA LEU A 225 3.68 -3.66 -23.03
C LEU A 225 4.16 -2.29 -22.50
N PRO A 226 5.44 -2.19 -22.09
CA PRO A 226 6.04 -0.90 -21.80
C PRO A 226 5.90 0.06 -23.00
N PRO A 227 5.71 1.38 -22.78
CA PRO A 227 5.48 2.33 -23.85
C PRO A 227 6.59 2.31 -24.92
N GLY A 228 6.19 2.26 -26.19
CA GLY A 228 7.11 2.31 -27.34
C GLY A 228 7.74 0.97 -27.71
N GLU A 229 7.48 -0.10 -26.96
CA GLU A 229 7.99 -1.44 -27.26
C GLU A 229 7.09 -2.16 -28.29
N PRO A 230 7.67 -2.99 -29.16
CA PRO A 230 6.91 -3.77 -30.13
C PRO A 230 6.13 -4.91 -29.47
N GLU A 231 5.13 -5.44 -30.18
CA GLU A 231 4.43 -6.66 -29.76
C GLU A 231 5.40 -7.84 -29.60
N VAL A 232 5.11 -8.68 -28.60
CA VAL A 232 5.89 -9.90 -28.34
C VAL A 232 5.73 -10.88 -29.50
N ALA A 233 6.84 -11.46 -29.95
CA ALA A 233 6.83 -12.46 -31.00
C ALA A 233 5.97 -13.68 -30.58
N ALA A 234 5.19 -14.23 -31.51
CA ALA A 234 4.32 -15.37 -31.23
C ALA A 234 5.08 -16.65 -30.80
N ASP A 235 6.37 -16.74 -31.10
CA ASP A 235 7.29 -17.82 -30.74
C ASP A 235 8.27 -17.42 -29.61
N PHE A 236 7.90 -16.45 -28.78
CA PHE A 236 8.72 -16.00 -27.66
C PHE A 236 9.16 -17.16 -26.78
N THR A 237 10.47 -17.20 -26.47
CA THR A 237 11.07 -18.18 -25.57
C THR A 237 11.72 -17.45 -24.41
N HIS A 238 11.24 -17.75 -23.19
CA HIS A 238 11.82 -17.22 -21.96
C HIS A 238 13.32 -17.54 -21.89
N SER A 239 14.14 -16.49 -21.84
CA SER A 239 15.60 -16.59 -21.82
C SER A 239 16.21 -15.35 -21.17
N TYR A 240 17.41 -15.49 -20.60
CA TYR A 240 18.13 -14.40 -19.97
C TYR A 240 19.38 -14.02 -20.78
N PRO A 241 19.56 -12.75 -21.17
CA PRO A 241 18.63 -11.64 -21.00
C PRO A 241 17.39 -11.80 -21.90
N PRO A 242 16.26 -11.13 -21.60
CA PRO A 242 15.07 -11.15 -22.46
C PRO A 242 15.42 -10.66 -23.87
N PRO A 243 14.97 -11.35 -24.93
CA PRO A 243 15.26 -10.95 -26.31
C PRO A 243 14.54 -9.66 -26.74
N SER A 244 13.46 -9.29 -26.04
CA SER A 244 12.69 -8.06 -26.21
C SER A 244 11.98 -7.71 -24.91
N ALA A 245 11.41 -6.52 -24.81
CA ALA A 245 10.42 -6.25 -23.77
C ALA A 245 9.22 -7.21 -23.89
N VAL A 246 8.53 -7.41 -22.76
CA VAL A 246 7.33 -8.24 -22.62
C VAL A 246 6.25 -7.48 -21.86
N PRO A 247 4.96 -7.88 -21.93
CA PRO A 247 3.94 -7.31 -21.10
C PRO A 247 4.27 -7.47 -19.62
N ILE A 248 4.07 -6.39 -18.86
CA ILE A 248 4.31 -6.30 -17.42
C ILE A 248 3.05 -5.81 -16.71
N PHE A 249 2.94 -6.06 -15.40
CA PHE A 249 1.89 -5.46 -14.59
C PHE A 249 2.23 -3.99 -14.36
N SER A 250 1.74 -3.08 -15.21
CA SER A 250 2.14 -1.67 -15.17
C SER A 250 1.44 -0.83 -14.09
N ALA A 251 0.39 -1.36 -13.46
CA ALA A 251 -0.47 -0.60 -12.55
C ALA A 251 -0.55 -1.21 -11.16
N ALA A 252 -0.37 -0.38 -10.13
CA ALA A 252 -0.63 -0.70 -8.74
C ALA A 252 -2.15 -0.77 -8.46
N GLN A 253 -2.83 -1.81 -8.95
CA GLN A 253 -4.29 -1.91 -8.93
C GLN A 253 -4.94 -1.88 -7.53
N ALA A 254 -4.33 -2.51 -6.53
CA ALA A 254 -4.82 -2.44 -5.15
C ALA A 254 -4.71 -1.01 -4.60
N ASP A 255 -3.65 -0.29 -4.97
CA ASP A 255 -3.50 1.11 -4.59
C ASP A 255 -4.55 2.00 -5.22
N GLN A 256 -4.81 1.80 -6.50
CA GLN A 256 -5.87 2.51 -7.21
C GLN A 256 -7.24 2.29 -6.57
N TRP A 257 -7.53 1.08 -6.06
CA TRP A 257 -8.79 0.82 -5.36
C TRP A 257 -8.98 1.66 -4.12
N TRP A 258 -8.02 1.70 -3.19
CA TRP A 258 -8.19 2.53 -2.00
C TRP A 258 -8.08 4.02 -2.32
N ILE A 259 -7.34 4.42 -3.37
CA ILE A 259 -7.35 5.80 -3.87
C ILE A 259 -8.76 6.21 -4.31
N THR A 260 -9.58 5.30 -4.89
CA THR A 260 -10.98 5.64 -5.19
C THR A 260 -11.75 6.06 -3.93
N LEU A 261 -11.54 5.37 -2.81
CA LEU A 261 -12.18 5.70 -1.54
C LEU A 261 -11.72 7.08 -1.04
N LEU A 262 -10.42 7.35 -1.06
CA LEU A 262 -9.89 8.64 -0.59
C LEU A 262 -10.39 9.81 -1.43
N GLN A 263 -10.48 9.64 -2.74
CA GLN A 263 -11.03 10.66 -3.64
C GLN A 263 -12.47 11.02 -3.27
N GLN A 264 -13.29 10.04 -2.87
CA GLN A 264 -14.66 10.30 -2.39
C GLN A 264 -14.69 10.98 -1.02
N ILE A 265 -13.78 10.64 -0.11
CA ILE A 265 -13.64 11.33 1.19
C ILE A 265 -13.27 12.80 0.97
N TRP A 266 -12.26 13.08 0.13
CA TRP A 266 -11.87 14.47 -0.16
C TRP A 266 -12.95 15.24 -0.92
N ALA A 267 -13.65 14.60 -1.87
CA ALA A 267 -14.77 15.22 -2.56
C ALA A 267 -15.89 15.62 -1.57
N ALA A 268 -16.13 14.82 -0.53
CA ALA A 268 -17.09 15.15 0.52
C ALA A 268 -16.70 16.42 1.29
N HIS A 269 -15.44 16.55 1.68
CA HIS A 269 -14.94 17.74 2.39
C HIS A 269 -15.00 19.01 1.53
N ASP A 270 -14.70 18.93 0.23
CA ASP A 270 -14.87 20.06 -0.69
C ASP A 270 -16.33 20.51 -0.78
N HIS A 271 -17.24 19.56 -0.96
CA HIS A 271 -18.67 19.83 -1.10
C HIS A 271 -19.23 20.54 0.14
N ARG A 272 -18.82 20.11 1.34
CA ARG A 272 -19.23 20.74 2.60
C ARG A 272 -18.43 21.99 2.95
N ARG A 273 -17.40 22.34 2.17
CA ARG A 273 -16.45 23.41 2.44
C ARG A 273 -15.81 23.30 3.83
N GLN A 274 -15.36 22.10 4.14
CA GLN A 274 -14.82 21.76 5.44
C GLN A 274 -13.32 21.52 5.34
N ALA A 275 -12.56 22.18 6.21
CA ALA A 275 -11.13 21.92 6.32
C ALA A 275 -10.89 20.47 6.81
N SER A 276 -9.94 19.79 6.18
CA SER A 276 -9.44 18.48 6.58
C SER A 276 -7.92 18.45 6.52
N ALA A 277 -7.30 17.55 7.27
CA ALA A 277 -5.86 17.39 7.31
C ALA A 277 -5.49 15.91 7.43
N TRP A 278 -4.36 15.55 6.82
CA TRP A 278 -3.78 14.20 6.89
C TRP A 278 -2.26 14.28 6.82
N LEU A 279 -1.57 13.23 7.26
CA LEU A 279 -0.11 13.16 7.19
C LEU A 279 0.31 12.47 5.88
N HIS A 280 1.10 13.15 5.04
CA HIS A 280 1.65 12.59 3.80
C HIS A 280 2.47 11.31 4.06
N TYR A 281 2.51 10.41 3.07
CA TYR A 281 3.23 9.14 3.15
C TYR A 281 4.72 9.33 3.44
N TRP A 282 5.31 10.39 2.91
CA TRP A 282 6.76 10.65 2.93
C TRP A 282 7.06 12.02 3.55
N PRO A 283 8.35 12.32 3.79
CA PRO A 283 8.71 13.66 4.22
C PRO A 283 8.17 14.74 3.27
N ALA A 284 7.96 15.94 3.78
CA ALA A 284 7.51 17.09 3.02
C ALA A 284 8.37 17.28 1.76
N GLY A 285 7.70 17.55 0.63
CA GLY A 285 8.31 17.68 -0.69
C GLY A 285 8.77 16.38 -1.35
N VAL A 286 8.68 15.22 -0.71
CA VAL A 286 9.06 13.92 -1.30
C VAL A 286 7.83 13.28 -1.96
N PRO A 287 7.82 13.09 -3.29
CA PRO A 287 6.65 12.59 -4.02
C PRO A 287 6.47 11.07 -3.88
N ALA A 288 7.57 10.34 -3.80
CA ALA A 288 7.67 8.88 -3.63
C ALA A 288 9.09 8.55 -3.12
N VAL A 289 9.30 7.31 -2.68
CA VAL A 289 10.62 6.82 -2.24
C VAL A 289 11.10 5.71 -3.18
N ALA A 290 12.41 5.59 -3.34
CA ALA A 290 13.03 4.48 -4.05
C ALA A 290 13.77 3.57 -3.06
N HIS A 291 13.75 2.28 -3.35
CA HIS A 291 14.40 1.24 -2.56
C HIS A 291 15.22 0.32 -3.46
N MET A 292 16.44 0.00 -3.02
CA MET A 292 17.31 -0.97 -3.67
C MET A 292 17.70 -2.06 -2.68
N SER A 293 17.48 -3.31 -3.07
CA SER A 293 17.95 -4.47 -2.33
C SER A 293 19.02 -5.23 -3.11
N HIS A 294 19.83 -5.99 -2.38
CA HIS A 294 20.89 -6.83 -2.92
C HIS A 294 20.84 -8.21 -2.29
N ASP A 295 20.72 -9.23 -3.14
CA ASP A 295 20.73 -10.63 -2.71
C ASP A 295 22.16 -11.17 -2.88
N ALA A 296 22.76 -11.61 -1.76
CA ALA A 296 24.14 -12.07 -1.65
C ALA A 296 24.34 -13.52 -2.15
N ASP A 297 23.72 -13.87 -3.28
CA ASP A 297 23.67 -15.24 -3.79
C ASP A 297 25.06 -15.86 -3.98
N GLY A 298 25.23 -17.05 -3.41
CA GLY A 298 26.48 -17.81 -3.47
C GLY A 298 27.61 -17.30 -2.58
N ASN A 299 27.44 -16.16 -1.88
CA ASN A 299 28.43 -15.60 -0.94
C ASN A 299 29.85 -15.46 -1.52
N VAL A 300 29.96 -15.09 -2.80
CA VAL A 300 31.26 -14.93 -3.48
C VAL A 300 31.84 -13.55 -3.19
N GLU A 301 33.00 -13.50 -2.54
CA GLU A 301 33.64 -12.25 -2.08
C GLU A 301 33.82 -11.22 -3.20
N GLU A 302 34.27 -11.64 -4.39
CA GLU A 302 34.47 -10.72 -5.52
C GLU A 302 33.16 -10.14 -6.06
N ASP A 303 32.06 -10.90 -5.97
CA ASP A 303 30.73 -10.44 -6.38
C ASP A 303 30.18 -9.42 -5.36
N GLY A 304 30.42 -9.64 -4.06
CA GLY A 304 30.10 -8.67 -3.01
C GLY A 304 30.91 -7.38 -3.13
N LEU A 305 32.21 -7.47 -3.43
CA LEU A 305 33.04 -6.29 -3.68
C LEU A 305 32.58 -5.49 -4.91
N ALA A 306 32.25 -6.17 -6.00
CA ALA A 306 31.74 -5.53 -7.20
C ALA A 306 30.38 -4.85 -6.95
N ALA A 307 29.50 -5.46 -6.15
CA ALA A 307 28.23 -4.87 -5.75
C ALA A 307 28.45 -3.60 -4.90
N LEU A 308 29.34 -3.66 -3.90
CA LEU A 308 29.69 -2.51 -3.06
C LEU A 308 30.21 -1.32 -3.89
N GLU A 309 31.04 -1.58 -4.89
CA GLU A 309 31.49 -0.54 -5.84
C GLU A 309 30.34 0.03 -6.68
N ALA A 310 29.42 -0.82 -7.17
CA ALA A 310 28.27 -0.38 -7.95
C ALA A 310 27.32 0.52 -7.14
N PHE A 311 27.07 0.19 -5.88
CA PHE A 311 26.20 0.99 -5.01
C PHE A 311 26.86 2.30 -4.59
N ALA A 312 28.18 2.30 -4.42
CA ALA A 312 28.94 3.54 -4.23
C ALA A 312 28.86 4.45 -5.47
N GLU A 313 29.01 3.90 -6.69
CA GLU A 313 28.83 4.63 -7.95
C GLU A 313 27.40 5.19 -8.10
N ALA A 314 26.41 4.44 -7.63
CA ALA A 314 25.01 4.85 -7.65
C ALA A 314 24.64 5.86 -6.55
N GLU A 315 25.53 6.08 -5.57
CA GLU A 315 25.32 6.93 -4.39
C GLU A 315 24.10 6.52 -3.56
N VAL A 316 23.91 5.20 -3.35
CA VAL A 316 22.78 4.64 -2.60
C VAL A 316 23.23 3.77 -1.44
N ALA A 317 22.45 3.80 -0.35
CA ALA A 317 22.46 2.75 0.66
C ALA A 317 21.40 1.71 0.30
N VAL A 318 21.77 0.42 0.34
CA VAL A 318 20.89 -0.69 -0.04
C VAL A 318 20.58 -1.58 1.17
N THR A 319 19.51 -2.38 1.05
CA THR A 319 19.27 -3.51 1.97
C THR A 319 19.97 -4.74 1.44
N TRP A 320 20.96 -5.24 2.20
CA TRP A 320 21.85 -6.32 1.81
C TRP A 320 21.40 -7.64 2.45
N CYS A 321 20.71 -8.46 1.66
CA CYS A 321 20.12 -9.72 2.08
C CYS A 321 21.17 -10.85 2.07
N GLN A 322 21.47 -11.39 3.25
CA GLN A 322 22.50 -12.41 3.47
C GLN A 322 21.93 -13.82 3.37
N VAL A 323 22.52 -14.66 2.49
CA VAL A 323 21.99 -15.99 2.18
C VAL A 323 22.77 -17.11 2.86
N PHE A 324 22.05 -18.05 3.47
CA PHE A 324 22.64 -19.28 4.00
C PHE A 324 22.76 -20.34 2.89
N PRO A 325 23.80 -21.20 2.87
CA PRO A 325 24.94 -21.26 3.79
C PRO A 325 26.13 -20.41 3.36
N GLY A 326 27.04 -20.18 4.32
CA GLY A 326 28.32 -19.54 4.08
C GLY A 326 28.37 -18.15 4.71
N GLY A 327 28.60 -17.16 3.87
CA GLY A 327 28.78 -15.76 4.22
C GLY A 327 30.09 -15.21 3.66
N TYR A 328 30.18 -13.88 3.61
CA TYR A 328 31.41 -13.17 3.26
C TYR A 328 32.46 -13.23 4.37
N SER A 329 33.65 -12.70 4.07
CA SER A 329 34.63 -12.41 5.12
C SER A 329 34.08 -11.40 6.15
N PRO A 330 34.48 -11.48 7.43
CA PRO A 330 34.16 -10.45 8.42
C PRO A 330 34.56 -9.04 7.97
N GLU A 331 35.67 -8.92 7.24
CA GLU A 331 36.15 -7.65 6.69
C GLU A 331 35.16 -7.07 5.67
N LEU A 332 34.58 -7.88 4.79
CA LEU A 332 33.58 -7.40 3.83
C LEU A 332 32.26 -7.04 4.53
N TYR A 333 31.81 -7.82 5.51
CA TYR A 333 30.64 -7.43 6.32
C TYR A 333 30.82 -6.08 7.00
N ALA A 334 32.00 -5.84 7.61
CA ALA A 334 32.33 -4.56 8.21
C ALA A 334 32.27 -3.42 7.18
N ARG A 335 32.85 -3.61 5.99
CA ARG A 335 32.82 -2.61 4.91
C ARG A 335 31.41 -2.30 4.41
N ILE A 336 30.54 -3.31 4.28
CA ILE A 336 29.13 -3.14 3.89
C ILE A 336 28.43 -2.24 4.93
N SER A 337 28.59 -2.54 6.21
CA SER A 337 27.98 -1.77 7.30
C SER A 337 28.57 -0.35 7.42
N GLU A 338 29.88 -0.19 7.29
CA GLU A 338 30.56 1.12 7.30
C GLU A 338 30.13 2.02 6.13
N ALA A 339 29.76 1.43 4.99
CA ALA A 339 29.18 2.15 3.86
C ALA A 339 27.71 2.58 4.08
N GLY A 340 27.11 2.20 5.22
CA GLY A 340 25.74 2.56 5.58
C GLY A 340 24.67 1.64 4.97
N HIS A 341 25.04 0.48 4.43
CA HIS A 341 24.09 -0.52 3.97
C HIS A 341 23.45 -1.26 5.15
N GLU A 342 22.20 -1.67 4.99
CA GLU A 342 21.48 -2.48 5.97
C GLU A 342 21.84 -3.97 5.82
N GLN A 343 22.04 -4.66 6.93
CA GLN A 343 22.20 -6.12 6.96
C GLN A 343 20.82 -6.79 7.13
N ALA A 344 20.43 -7.64 6.19
CA ALA A 344 19.13 -8.29 6.14
C ALA A 344 19.25 -9.82 6.03
N LEU A 345 18.16 -10.53 6.35
CA LEU A 345 18.08 -11.97 6.14
C LEU A 345 17.68 -12.26 4.68
N HIS A 346 18.39 -13.16 4.00
CA HIS A 346 17.94 -13.79 2.76
C HIS A 346 17.52 -15.23 3.04
N TYR A 347 16.29 -15.46 3.52
CA TYR A 347 15.87 -16.78 3.96
C TYR A 347 15.88 -17.78 2.79
N ASN A 348 16.77 -18.77 2.88
CA ASN A 348 16.93 -19.81 1.87
C ASN A 348 16.06 -21.04 2.20
N ALA A 349 15.15 -21.40 1.31
CA ALA A 349 14.33 -22.60 1.43
C ALA A 349 14.31 -23.44 0.14
N MET A 350 15.45 -23.47 -0.58
CA MET A 350 15.61 -24.11 -1.89
C MET A 350 16.00 -25.59 -1.87
N GLY A 351 16.28 -26.17 -0.70
CA GLY A 351 16.66 -27.56 -0.52
C GLY A 351 18.11 -27.89 -0.94
N ASP A 352 18.93 -26.86 -1.11
CA ASP A 352 20.32 -26.93 -1.59
C ASP A 352 21.36 -27.01 -0.45
N ALA A 353 20.92 -26.92 0.81
CA ALA A 353 21.76 -27.02 2.01
C ALA A 353 20.99 -27.58 3.22
N ASP A 354 21.72 -27.97 4.28
CA ASP A 354 21.19 -28.67 5.47
C ASP A 354 20.07 -27.93 6.22
N LEU A 355 20.04 -26.60 6.15
CA LEU A 355 18.99 -25.76 6.76
C LEU A 355 18.11 -25.06 5.73
N ALA A 356 18.18 -25.44 4.45
CA ALA A 356 17.50 -24.75 3.37
C ALA A 356 16.12 -25.35 3.03
N SER A 357 15.32 -25.76 4.02
CA SER A 357 13.93 -26.20 3.79
C SER A 357 12.94 -25.17 4.34
N TRP A 358 11.76 -25.07 3.72
CA TRP A 358 10.68 -24.23 4.22
C TRP A 358 10.23 -24.68 5.61
N GLY A 359 10.23 -23.79 6.59
CA GLY A 359 9.82 -24.12 7.95
C GLY A 359 10.39 -23.21 9.03
N TRP A 360 9.61 -23.05 10.10
CA TRP A 360 9.99 -22.28 11.28
C TRP A 360 11.37 -22.63 11.87
N PRO A 361 11.75 -23.91 12.08
CA PRO A 361 13.05 -24.23 12.66
C PRO A 361 14.23 -23.74 11.80
N GLN A 362 14.11 -23.89 10.48
CA GLN A 362 15.11 -23.45 9.50
C GLN A 362 15.20 -21.94 9.44
N PHE A 363 14.05 -21.26 9.34
CA PHE A 363 13.97 -19.80 9.36
C PHE A 363 14.66 -19.22 10.61
N ARG A 364 14.31 -19.73 11.79
CA ARG A 364 14.93 -19.30 13.05
C ARG A 364 16.45 -19.55 13.07
N ALA A 365 16.90 -20.68 12.56
CA ALA A 365 18.32 -21.02 12.54
C ALA A 365 19.11 -20.11 11.58
N GLN A 366 18.54 -19.81 10.40
CA GLN A 366 19.15 -18.90 9.44
C GLN A 366 19.14 -17.45 9.94
N HIS A 367 18.10 -17.00 10.63
CA HIS A 367 18.11 -15.70 11.30
C HIS A 367 19.26 -15.58 12.31
N ALA A 368 19.43 -16.59 13.19
CA ALA A 368 20.54 -16.62 14.15
C ALA A 368 21.91 -16.67 13.46
N TRP A 369 22.02 -17.39 12.34
CA TRP A 369 23.21 -17.39 11.50
C TRP A 369 23.50 -16.00 10.92
N ALA A 370 22.50 -15.31 10.37
CA ALA A 370 22.65 -13.98 9.79
C ALA A 370 23.14 -12.96 10.83
N GLN A 371 22.58 -12.99 12.05
CA GLN A 371 23.07 -12.19 13.18
C GLN A 371 24.55 -12.49 13.48
N ALA A 372 24.91 -13.78 13.52
CA ALA A 372 26.26 -14.20 13.88
C ALA A 372 27.32 -13.82 12.82
N VAL A 373 27.03 -13.98 11.52
CA VAL A 373 28.01 -13.68 10.46
C VAL A 373 28.18 -12.18 10.21
N THR A 374 27.10 -11.41 10.35
CA THR A 374 27.13 -9.95 10.17
C THR A 374 27.57 -9.19 11.41
N GLY A 375 27.56 -9.84 12.59
CA GLY A 375 27.77 -9.18 13.88
C GLY A 375 26.65 -8.19 14.25
N THR A 376 25.48 -8.30 13.61
CA THR A 376 24.33 -7.41 13.83
C THR A 376 23.32 -8.07 14.76
N ASP A 377 23.10 -7.46 15.92
CA ASP A 377 22.17 -8.01 16.93
C ASP A 377 20.71 -7.96 16.49
N ALA A 378 20.33 -7.01 15.63
CA ALA A 378 18.96 -6.82 15.16
C ALA A 378 18.88 -6.86 13.63
N ILE A 379 18.52 -8.03 13.08
CA ILE A 379 18.15 -8.17 11.67
C ILE A 379 16.64 -7.90 11.57
N VAL A 380 16.27 -6.75 10.99
CA VAL A 380 14.89 -6.25 10.98
C VAL A 380 14.17 -6.44 9.65
N SER A 381 14.89 -6.82 8.60
CA SER A 381 14.37 -7.02 7.24
C SER A 381 14.67 -8.43 6.75
N ASN A 382 13.78 -8.93 5.88
CA ASN A 382 13.94 -10.22 5.22
C ASN A 382 13.54 -10.15 3.75
N LYS A 383 14.17 -10.99 2.94
CA LYS A 383 13.71 -11.35 1.62
C LYS A 383 13.95 -12.85 1.39
N ASN A 384 12.97 -13.59 0.92
CA ASN A 384 13.15 -15.02 0.67
C ASN A 384 13.92 -15.23 -0.64
N HIS A 385 14.91 -16.13 -0.61
CA HIS A 385 15.67 -16.55 -1.78
C HIS A 385 14.72 -17.10 -2.85
N TYR A 386 14.91 -16.70 -4.11
CA TYR A 386 13.99 -17.01 -5.23
C TYR A 386 12.55 -16.49 -5.07
N THR A 387 12.27 -15.54 -4.16
CA THR A 387 10.89 -15.18 -3.76
C THR A 387 10.10 -16.39 -3.25
N ARG A 388 10.79 -17.40 -2.70
CA ARG A 388 10.24 -18.66 -2.23
C ARG A 388 9.12 -18.43 -1.21
N TRP A 389 7.98 -19.11 -1.39
CA TRP A 389 6.82 -18.98 -0.50
C TRP A 389 5.97 -20.25 -0.43
N GLU A 390 5.46 -20.62 0.74
CA GLU A 390 4.36 -21.61 0.89
C GLU A 390 3.33 -21.11 1.90
N GLY A 391 2.08 -21.54 1.70
CA GLY A 391 0.96 -21.10 2.53
C GLY A 391 0.61 -19.65 2.20
N TRP A 392 0.16 -18.89 3.18
CA TRP A 392 -0.39 -17.56 2.95
C TRP A 392 0.20 -16.48 3.85
N THR A 393 -0.06 -16.54 5.16
CA THR A 393 0.36 -15.50 6.12
C THR A 393 1.21 -16.04 7.27
N GLU A 394 1.38 -17.36 7.35
CA GLU A 394 2.10 -18.05 8.42
C GLU A 394 3.56 -17.59 8.51
N PHE A 395 4.19 -17.30 7.37
CA PHE A 395 5.54 -16.76 7.31
C PHE A 395 5.70 -15.45 8.10
N TYR A 396 4.73 -14.54 8.02
CA TYR A 396 4.78 -13.29 8.80
C TYR A 396 4.77 -13.56 10.31
N THR A 397 4.11 -14.62 10.78
CA THR A 397 4.19 -15.00 12.21
C THR A 397 5.60 -15.46 12.62
N TRP A 398 6.39 -16.00 11.69
CA TRP A 398 7.77 -16.38 11.94
C TRP A 398 8.64 -15.13 12.04
N CYS A 399 8.47 -14.19 11.11
CA CYS A 399 9.12 -12.88 11.14
C CYS A 399 8.88 -12.15 12.47
N GLU A 400 7.62 -12.05 12.93
CA GLU A 400 7.27 -11.42 14.21
C GLU A 400 8.03 -12.04 15.40
N ARG A 401 8.15 -13.38 15.42
CA ARG A 401 8.78 -14.12 16.52
C ARG A 401 10.28 -13.88 16.65
N VAL A 402 10.96 -13.55 15.55
CA VAL A 402 12.41 -13.27 15.55
C VAL A 402 12.71 -11.77 15.55
N GLY A 403 11.70 -10.93 15.38
CA GLY A 403 11.85 -9.47 15.41
C GLY A 403 12.03 -8.81 14.04
N ILE A 404 11.85 -9.55 12.94
CA ILE A 404 11.75 -8.95 11.61
C ILE A 404 10.51 -8.05 11.55
N LYS A 405 10.69 -6.86 11.01
CA LYS A 405 9.72 -5.77 10.95
C LYS A 405 9.23 -5.47 9.55
N ILE A 406 9.96 -5.90 8.52
CA ILE A 406 9.62 -5.73 7.10
C ILE A 406 10.08 -6.94 6.28
N ASP A 407 9.26 -7.38 5.34
CA ASP A 407 9.57 -8.44 4.38
C ASP A 407 9.41 -7.91 2.95
N GLU A 408 10.32 -8.34 2.08
CA GLU A 408 10.45 -7.84 0.72
C GLU A 408 10.28 -8.94 -0.36
N SER A 409 9.64 -10.05 0.02
CA SER A 409 9.59 -11.27 -0.79
C SER A 409 8.52 -11.24 -1.87
N ARG A 410 7.45 -10.46 -1.66
CA ARG A 410 6.30 -10.39 -2.58
C ARG A 410 6.66 -9.59 -3.83
N GLY A 411 7.02 -10.30 -4.90
CA GLY A 411 7.28 -9.70 -6.20
C GLY A 411 7.55 -10.74 -7.29
N PRO A 412 8.07 -10.30 -8.44
CA PRO A 412 8.25 -11.12 -9.61
C PRO A 412 9.45 -12.06 -9.50
N SER A 413 9.37 -13.25 -10.09
CA SER A 413 10.53 -14.10 -10.40
C SER A 413 10.78 -14.28 -11.91
N LYS A 414 9.80 -13.94 -12.76
CA LYS A 414 9.89 -14.07 -14.23
C LYS A 414 9.66 -12.73 -14.93
N GLN A 415 10.00 -12.69 -16.23
CA GLN A 415 9.95 -11.47 -17.04
C GLN A 415 8.53 -10.93 -17.17
N GLY A 416 7.57 -11.82 -17.44
CA GLY A 416 6.17 -11.48 -17.59
C GLY A 416 5.44 -11.13 -16.30
N THR A 417 6.08 -11.26 -15.13
CA THR A 417 5.47 -10.88 -13.84
C THR A 417 6.03 -9.57 -13.27
N VAL A 418 7.02 -8.96 -13.94
CA VAL A 418 7.61 -7.66 -13.57
C VAL A 418 6.55 -6.55 -13.45
N GLY A 419 6.87 -5.52 -12.66
CA GLY A 419 6.00 -4.37 -12.41
C GLY A 419 5.32 -4.50 -11.05
N PHE A 420 4.00 -4.43 -11.00
CA PHE A 420 3.19 -4.49 -9.79
C PHE A 420 2.35 -5.80 -9.75
N PRO A 421 2.93 -7.01 -9.69
CA PRO A 421 2.16 -8.27 -9.73
C PRO A 421 1.23 -8.45 -8.52
N PHE A 422 1.56 -7.81 -7.39
CA PHE A 422 0.69 -7.70 -6.20
C PHE A 422 -0.08 -6.37 -6.14
N GLY A 423 -0.15 -5.66 -7.26
CA GLY A 423 -0.96 -4.45 -7.45
C GLY A 423 -0.68 -3.32 -6.46
N THR A 424 0.50 -3.26 -5.84
CA THR A 424 0.83 -2.23 -4.85
C THR A 424 2.26 -1.75 -5.01
N ALA A 425 2.46 -0.46 -4.81
CA ALA A 425 3.75 0.17 -4.57
C ALA A 425 3.91 0.56 -3.09
N HIS A 426 2.84 0.46 -2.30
CA HIS A 426 2.83 0.90 -0.91
C HIS A 426 3.21 -0.19 0.09
N LEU A 427 3.76 0.27 1.21
CA LEU A 427 3.97 -0.54 2.41
C LEU A 427 2.62 -0.83 3.04
N SER A 428 2.39 -2.07 3.46
CA SER A 428 1.19 -2.42 4.20
C SER A 428 1.48 -3.42 5.31
N PHE A 429 0.68 -3.40 6.37
CA PHE A 429 0.59 -4.53 7.27
C PHE A 429 -0.37 -5.55 6.65
N PRO A 430 0.09 -6.77 6.29
CA PRO A 430 -0.80 -7.81 5.84
C PRO A 430 -1.85 -8.13 6.91
N ILE A 431 -3.05 -8.47 6.50
CA ILE A 431 -4.05 -9.06 7.38
C ILE A 431 -3.85 -10.58 7.44
N GLY A 432 -3.84 -11.12 8.65
CA GLY A 432 -3.81 -12.56 8.87
C GLY A 432 -5.08 -13.25 8.41
N ASP A 433 -5.04 -14.57 8.40
CA ASP A 433 -6.21 -15.40 8.12
C ASP A 433 -7.10 -15.59 9.36
N LEU A 434 -8.17 -16.37 9.18
CA LEU A 434 -9.06 -16.79 10.24
C LEU A 434 -8.35 -17.43 11.44
N SER A 435 -7.25 -18.15 11.25
CA SER A 435 -6.53 -18.85 12.34
C SER A 435 -5.91 -17.87 13.35
N VAL A 436 -5.67 -16.62 12.92
CA VAL A 436 -5.23 -15.50 13.76
C VAL A 436 -6.29 -14.39 13.85
N HIS A 437 -7.55 -14.73 13.54
CA HIS A 437 -8.71 -13.84 13.62
C HIS A 437 -8.58 -12.56 12.80
N ASN A 438 -7.96 -12.62 11.63
CA ASN A 438 -7.76 -11.48 10.74
C ASN A 438 -7.14 -10.25 11.42
N ARG A 439 -6.25 -10.46 12.41
CA ARG A 439 -5.45 -9.36 12.94
C ARG A 439 -4.46 -8.88 11.87
N PRO A 440 -4.06 -7.60 11.88
CA PRO A 440 -2.86 -7.17 11.17
C PRO A 440 -1.63 -7.94 11.67
N MET A 441 -0.74 -8.30 10.76
CA MET A 441 0.56 -8.87 11.04
C MET A 441 1.54 -7.73 11.34
N ASP A 442 2.34 -7.81 12.40
CA ASP A 442 3.32 -6.77 12.81
C ASP A 442 4.60 -6.81 11.95
N VAL A 443 4.44 -7.02 10.64
CA VAL A 443 5.51 -7.07 9.65
C VAL A 443 5.01 -6.33 8.41
N LEU A 444 5.74 -5.30 7.98
CA LEU A 444 5.40 -4.59 6.76
C LEU A 444 5.73 -5.46 5.55
N ASN A 445 4.85 -5.45 4.55
CA ASN A 445 5.15 -5.99 3.23
C ASN A 445 5.67 -4.86 2.33
N LEU A 446 6.88 -5.02 1.78
CA LEU A 446 7.47 -4.15 0.77
C LEU A 446 7.44 -4.86 -0.59
N PRO A 447 6.59 -4.42 -1.54
CA PRO A 447 6.51 -5.06 -2.85
C PRO A 447 7.84 -4.93 -3.63
N LEU A 448 8.28 -6.03 -4.24
CA LEU A 448 9.39 -6.06 -5.21
C LEU A 448 8.83 -5.89 -6.62
N HIS A 449 9.44 -5.02 -7.43
CA HIS A 449 8.92 -4.68 -8.76
C HIS A 449 9.72 -5.26 -9.92
N THR A 450 11.04 -5.41 -9.77
CA THR A 450 11.89 -6.04 -10.78
C THR A 450 13.21 -6.49 -10.17
N GLN A 451 13.87 -7.40 -10.88
CA GLN A 451 15.20 -7.90 -10.57
C GLN A 451 16.15 -7.60 -11.74
N ASP A 452 17.42 -7.33 -11.43
CA ASP A 452 18.55 -7.17 -12.35
C ASP A 452 18.15 -6.56 -13.70
N LEU A 453 17.94 -5.25 -13.72
CA LEU A 453 17.68 -4.54 -14.96
C LEU A 453 18.74 -4.87 -16.03
N ALA A 454 18.29 -5.07 -17.27
CA ALA A 454 19.10 -5.54 -18.40
C ALA A 454 19.61 -6.99 -18.29
N TRP A 455 19.06 -7.79 -17.38
CA TRP A 455 19.32 -9.22 -17.29
C TRP A 455 18.05 -10.01 -16.98
N ALA A 456 17.54 -9.94 -15.75
CA ALA A 456 16.30 -10.62 -15.38
C ALA A 456 15.08 -9.82 -15.84
N GLY A 457 15.09 -8.50 -15.59
CA GLY A 457 14.13 -7.55 -16.13
C GLY A 457 14.65 -6.84 -17.39
N HIS A 458 13.74 -6.56 -18.34
CA HIS A 458 14.06 -5.72 -19.49
C HIS A 458 14.16 -4.24 -19.07
N LEU A 459 15.07 -3.46 -19.68
CA LEU A 459 15.28 -2.04 -19.32
C LEU A 459 14.02 -1.17 -19.44
N ALA A 460 13.12 -1.54 -20.36
CA ALA A 460 11.89 -0.80 -20.61
C ALA A 460 10.92 -0.76 -19.42
N CYS A 461 11.02 -1.67 -18.45
CA CYS A 461 10.15 -1.62 -17.25
C CYS A 461 10.55 -0.52 -16.27
N ARG A 462 11.79 -0.01 -16.35
CA ARG A 462 12.35 0.92 -15.35
C ARG A 462 11.49 2.17 -15.15
N ASP A 463 11.17 2.86 -16.24
CA ASP A 463 10.40 4.11 -16.15
C ASP A 463 8.93 3.83 -15.82
N VAL A 464 8.37 2.70 -16.25
CA VAL A 464 7.01 2.27 -15.84
C VAL A 464 6.93 2.07 -14.32
N ILE A 465 7.95 1.47 -13.70
CA ILE A 465 7.99 1.26 -12.25
C ILE A 465 8.16 2.58 -11.50
N LEU A 466 9.07 3.45 -11.94
CA LEU A 466 9.29 4.76 -11.32
C LEU A 466 8.02 5.62 -11.41
N ASP A 467 7.44 5.74 -12.61
CA ASP A 467 6.26 6.56 -12.84
C ASP A 467 5.03 5.99 -12.11
N GLY A 468 4.89 4.66 -12.08
CA GLY A 468 3.81 3.98 -11.35
C GLY A 468 3.88 4.20 -9.83
N ALA A 469 5.07 4.09 -9.24
CA ALA A 469 5.28 4.39 -7.82
C ALA A 469 5.05 5.88 -7.51
N GLU A 470 5.52 6.79 -8.36
CA GLU A 470 5.29 8.23 -8.21
C GLU A 470 3.80 8.58 -8.27
N ALA A 471 3.07 8.00 -9.21
CA ALA A 471 1.65 8.28 -9.45
C ALA A 471 0.76 7.93 -8.24
N VAL A 472 1.15 6.92 -7.46
CA VAL A 472 0.43 6.54 -6.22
C VAL A 472 1.11 7.03 -4.95
N HIS A 473 2.26 7.72 -5.05
CA HIS A 473 3.11 8.11 -3.92
C HIS A 473 3.66 6.92 -3.12
N GLY A 474 4.04 5.82 -3.78
CA GLY A 474 4.56 4.59 -3.16
C GLY A 474 6.08 4.47 -3.13
N VAL A 475 6.56 3.22 -3.12
CA VAL A 475 7.98 2.83 -3.11
C VAL A 475 8.34 2.13 -4.43
N ALA A 476 9.34 2.63 -5.15
CA ALA A 476 9.89 1.95 -6.32
C ALA A 476 11.03 1.00 -5.90
N HIS A 477 10.86 -0.31 -6.04
CA HIS A 477 11.81 -1.33 -5.56
C HIS A 477 12.54 -2.07 -6.70
N PHE A 478 13.87 -1.91 -6.75
CA PHE A 478 14.77 -2.61 -7.67
C PHE A 478 15.75 -3.53 -6.92
N LEU A 479 15.85 -4.79 -7.33
CA LEU A 479 16.84 -5.75 -6.81
C LEU A 479 18.04 -5.89 -7.77
N PHE A 480 19.25 -6.01 -7.23
CA PHE A 480 20.44 -6.43 -7.99
C PHE A 480 21.27 -7.51 -7.29
N HIS A 481 21.77 -8.49 -8.05
CA HIS A 481 22.69 -9.51 -7.57
C HIS A 481 24.15 -9.19 -7.89
N GLY A 482 25.06 -9.52 -6.98
CA GLY A 482 26.50 -9.29 -7.13
C GLY A 482 27.11 -9.95 -8.38
N PRO A 483 26.81 -11.23 -8.66
CA PRO A 483 27.29 -11.90 -9.87
C PRO A 483 26.89 -11.17 -11.17
N HIS A 484 25.71 -10.55 -11.20
CA HIS A 484 25.24 -9.81 -12.36
C HIS A 484 25.88 -8.42 -12.45
N LEU A 485 26.06 -7.72 -11.34
CA LEU A 485 26.79 -6.46 -11.28
C LEU A 485 28.27 -6.60 -11.64
N ARG A 486 28.90 -7.75 -11.37
CA ARG A 486 30.27 -8.05 -11.80
C ARG A 486 30.33 -8.51 -13.25
N GLY A 487 29.49 -9.47 -13.62
CA GLY A 487 29.61 -10.22 -14.86
C GLY A 487 28.84 -9.66 -16.06
N LYS A 488 27.90 -8.74 -15.85
CA LYS A 488 26.98 -8.23 -16.89
C LYS A 488 27.10 -6.70 -17.02
N PRO A 489 27.87 -6.19 -18.00
CA PRO A 489 28.09 -4.74 -18.14
C PRO A 489 26.81 -3.91 -18.27
N ALA A 490 25.78 -4.43 -18.93
CA ALA A 490 24.50 -3.73 -19.07
C ALA A 490 23.76 -3.58 -17.73
N THR A 491 23.76 -4.63 -16.89
CA THR A 491 23.17 -4.60 -15.56
C THR A 491 23.96 -3.69 -14.62
N ARG A 492 25.30 -3.74 -14.66
CA ARG A 492 26.16 -2.80 -13.93
C ARG A 492 25.85 -1.36 -14.30
N ALA A 493 25.66 -1.05 -15.59
CA ALA A 493 25.31 0.30 -16.04
C ALA A 493 23.89 0.71 -15.63
N ALA A 494 22.95 -0.23 -15.56
CA ALA A 494 21.56 0.05 -15.20
C ALA A 494 21.39 0.49 -13.73
N CYS A 495 22.25 0.00 -12.82
CA CYS A 495 22.20 0.31 -11.38
C CYS A 495 22.37 1.82 -11.06
N PRO A 496 23.46 2.51 -11.44
CA PRO A 496 23.59 3.95 -11.20
C PRO A 496 22.60 4.77 -12.04
N GLU A 497 22.18 4.26 -13.20
CA GLU A 497 21.23 4.95 -14.06
C GLU A 497 19.82 5.00 -13.44
N VAL A 498 19.32 3.91 -12.87
CA VAL A 498 18.04 3.93 -12.15
C VAL A 498 18.13 4.79 -10.89
N ALA A 499 19.27 4.76 -10.19
CA ALA A 499 19.54 5.63 -9.04
C ALA A 499 19.42 7.12 -9.39
N ARG A 500 20.03 7.51 -10.50
CA ARG A 500 19.97 8.88 -11.04
C ARG A 500 18.55 9.29 -11.41
N LEU A 501 17.85 8.44 -12.15
CA LEU A 501 16.49 8.73 -12.64
C LEU A 501 15.45 8.85 -11.53
N ALA A 502 15.57 8.06 -10.45
CA ALA A 502 14.71 8.21 -9.28
C ALA A 502 14.96 9.55 -8.55
N ARG A 503 16.23 9.94 -8.38
CA ARG A 503 16.60 11.24 -7.78
C ARG A 503 16.10 12.43 -8.60
N GLU A 504 16.10 12.32 -9.93
CA GLU A 504 15.57 13.35 -10.82
C GLU A 504 14.05 13.54 -10.68
N ARG A 505 13.34 12.48 -10.28
CA ARG A 505 11.92 12.53 -9.87
C ARG A 505 11.72 12.96 -8.42
N GLY A 506 12.78 13.36 -7.72
CA GLY A 506 12.73 13.77 -6.31
C GLY A 506 12.58 12.62 -5.32
N MET A 507 12.76 11.37 -5.75
CA MET A 507 12.71 10.21 -4.86
C MET A 507 13.99 10.09 -4.04
N GLU A 508 13.85 9.93 -2.72
CA GLU A 508 14.96 9.57 -1.86
C GLU A 508 15.21 8.06 -1.91
N TRP A 509 16.47 7.63 -1.71
CA TRP A 509 16.84 6.21 -1.63
C TRP A 509 16.93 5.75 -0.18
N TRP A 510 16.06 4.83 0.22
CA TRP A 510 15.96 4.33 1.59
C TRP A 510 16.18 2.83 1.63
N THR A 511 16.75 2.33 2.72
CA THR A 511 16.78 0.89 3.03
C THR A 511 15.42 0.44 3.59
N ALA A 512 15.14 -0.86 3.57
CA ALA A 512 13.91 -1.46 4.11
C ALA A 512 13.73 -1.16 5.60
N GLY A 513 14.81 -1.20 6.39
CA GLY A 513 14.81 -0.81 7.80
C GLY A 513 14.36 0.64 8.00
N ARG A 514 14.89 1.58 7.21
CA ARG A 514 14.50 3.00 7.25
C ARG A 514 13.03 3.19 6.84
N LEU A 515 12.58 2.48 5.81
CA LEU A 515 11.17 2.45 5.40
C LEU A 515 10.26 1.97 6.55
N SER A 516 10.65 0.89 7.23
CA SER A 516 9.92 0.36 8.38
C SER A 516 9.87 1.33 9.56
N GLU A 517 11.00 1.93 9.92
CA GLU A 517 11.07 2.93 11.00
C GLU A 517 10.18 4.13 10.71
N TRP A 518 10.28 4.69 9.50
CA TRP A 518 9.47 5.82 9.08
C TRP A 518 7.98 5.49 9.12
N GLU A 519 7.56 4.40 8.48
CA GLU A 519 6.16 4.03 8.37
C GLU A 519 5.53 3.77 9.75
N ARG A 520 6.28 3.16 10.66
CA ARG A 520 5.83 2.93 12.04
C ARG A 520 5.72 4.23 12.84
N ALA A 521 6.70 5.12 12.73
CA ALA A 521 6.63 6.43 13.38
C ALA A 521 5.45 7.26 12.84
N ARG A 522 5.25 7.27 11.52
CA ARG A 522 4.16 7.97 10.83
C ARG A 522 2.78 7.49 11.28
N ARG A 523 2.59 6.19 11.48
CA ARG A 523 1.33 5.61 11.99
C ARG A 523 1.03 5.94 13.45
N GLY A 524 2.02 6.40 14.20
CA GLY A 524 1.87 6.94 15.56
C GLY A 524 1.49 8.43 15.59
N VAL A 525 1.15 9.05 14.45
CA VAL A 525 0.74 10.45 14.38
C VAL A 525 -0.76 10.60 14.20
N ARG A 526 -1.35 11.52 14.97
CA ARG A 526 -2.73 11.97 14.80
C ARG A 526 -2.76 13.44 14.47
N VAL A 527 -3.54 13.82 13.45
CA VAL A 527 -3.64 15.18 12.95
C VAL A 527 -5.09 15.63 13.05
N THR A 528 -5.29 16.82 13.60
CA THR A 528 -6.60 17.47 13.67
C THR A 528 -6.49 18.90 13.16
N ILE A 529 -7.57 19.40 12.57
CA ILE A 529 -7.67 20.78 12.13
C ILE A 529 -9.00 21.38 12.58
N THR A 530 -8.94 22.57 13.17
CA THR A 530 -10.14 23.35 13.52
C THR A 530 -10.07 24.70 12.84
N GLU A 531 -11.24 25.21 12.42
CA GLU A 531 -11.36 26.54 11.82
C GLU A 531 -12.04 27.49 12.81
N ASP A 532 -11.58 28.74 12.83
CA ASP A 532 -12.25 29.84 13.51
C ASP A 532 -12.18 31.16 12.71
N ALA A 533 -12.48 32.28 13.36
CA ALA A 533 -12.50 33.60 12.73
C ALA A 533 -11.15 34.01 12.12
N ASP A 534 -10.03 33.60 12.72
CA ASP A 534 -8.67 34.04 12.37
C ASP A 534 -7.96 33.07 11.40
N GLY A 535 -8.64 32.03 10.90
CA GLY A 535 -8.06 30.96 10.06
C GLY A 535 -8.17 29.57 10.69
N TRP A 536 -7.08 28.79 10.64
CA TRP A 536 -7.08 27.39 11.07
C TRP A 536 -6.03 27.10 12.16
N LEU A 537 -6.35 26.18 13.05
CA LEU A 537 -5.43 25.60 14.03
C LEU A 537 -5.22 24.13 13.68
N VAL A 538 -3.99 23.79 13.27
CA VAL A 538 -3.57 22.40 13.04
C VAL A 538 -2.93 21.90 14.34
N SER A 539 -3.47 20.82 14.91
CA SER A 539 -2.92 20.18 16.12
C SER A 539 -2.54 18.75 15.83
N VAL A 540 -1.34 18.36 16.28
CA VAL A 540 -0.73 17.07 16.02
C VAL A 540 -0.30 16.43 17.32
N GLU A 541 -0.57 15.14 17.49
CA GLU A 541 0.01 14.28 18.52
C GLU A 541 0.90 13.25 17.82
N ALA A 542 2.18 13.17 18.19
CA ALA A 542 3.10 12.19 17.63
C ALA A 542 3.69 11.30 18.74
N GLU A 543 3.57 9.98 18.61
CA GLU A 543 4.17 9.04 19.58
C GLU A 543 5.71 9.07 19.56
N GLN A 544 6.29 9.38 18.39
CA GLN A 544 7.73 9.46 18.15
C GLN A 544 8.05 10.73 17.34
N PRO A 545 9.27 11.27 17.44
CA PRO A 545 9.65 12.41 16.63
C PRO A 545 9.68 12.06 15.14
N ILE A 546 9.18 12.96 14.29
CA ILE A 546 9.24 12.84 12.83
C ILE A 546 9.87 14.11 12.26
N SER A 547 11.01 13.96 11.59
CA SER A 547 11.65 15.05 10.86
C SER A 547 10.98 15.28 9.51
N ARG A 548 10.83 16.54 9.12
CA ARG A 548 10.27 16.98 7.83
C ARG A 548 8.90 16.36 7.53
N ALA A 549 8.00 16.28 8.50
CA ALA A 549 6.63 15.83 8.24
C ALA A 549 5.91 16.78 7.26
N GLY A 550 5.19 16.20 6.30
CA GLY A 550 4.29 16.93 5.40
C GLY A 550 2.85 16.77 5.84
N LEU A 551 2.29 17.76 6.54
CA LEU A 551 0.87 17.76 6.88
C LEU A 551 0.09 18.31 5.68
N VAL A 552 -0.69 17.47 5.03
CA VAL A 552 -1.48 17.84 3.85
C VAL A 552 -2.84 18.35 4.31
N LEU A 553 -3.18 19.55 3.82
CA LEU A 553 -4.31 20.34 4.25
C LEU A 553 -5.23 20.56 3.06
N GLN A 554 -6.48 20.15 3.22
CA GLN A 554 -7.55 20.51 2.31
C GLN A 554 -8.27 21.71 2.92
N LEU A 555 -8.16 22.88 2.27
CA LEU A 555 -8.78 24.13 2.73
C LEU A 555 -9.73 24.66 1.65
N PRO A 556 -10.99 24.20 1.61
CA PRO A 556 -11.92 24.59 0.55
C PRO A 556 -12.15 26.10 0.49
N GLY A 557 -12.08 26.66 -0.73
CA GLY A 557 -12.26 28.10 -0.96
C GLY A 557 -11.03 28.97 -0.67
N VAL A 558 -9.88 28.35 -0.41
CA VAL A 558 -8.61 29.03 -0.22
C VAL A 558 -7.76 28.87 -1.48
N ASP A 559 -7.55 29.98 -2.20
CA ASP A 559 -6.80 29.97 -3.47
C ASP A 559 -5.31 30.30 -3.31
N GLN A 560 -4.93 30.89 -2.18
CA GLN A 560 -3.55 31.24 -1.86
C GLN A 560 -3.10 30.48 -0.63
N ALA A 561 -1.85 30.02 -0.61
CA ALA A 561 -1.30 29.32 0.54
C ALA A 561 -1.45 30.19 1.81
N PRO A 562 -2.06 29.66 2.90
CA PRO A 562 -2.19 30.41 4.13
C PRO A 562 -0.81 30.68 4.73
N THR A 563 -0.70 31.73 5.55
CA THR A 563 0.55 32.03 6.25
C THR A 563 0.61 31.30 7.59
N VAL A 564 1.78 30.74 7.93
CA VAL A 564 2.01 30.04 9.20
C VAL A 564 2.94 30.85 10.09
N ALA A 565 2.59 30.98 11.37
CA ALA A 565 3.47 31.54 12.38
C ALA A 565 4.33 30.43 13.02
N GLY A 566 5.64 30.61 13.05
CA GLY A 566 6.58 29.67 13.68
C GLY A 566 7.86 29.52 12.88
N GLU A 567 9.01 29.53 13.58
CA GLU A 567 10.30 29.25 12.94
C GLU A 567 10.35 27.79 12.47
N GLY A 568 10.80 27.56 11.23
CA GLY A 568 10.90 26.21 10.64
C GLY A 568 9.62 25.64 10.01
N ALA A 569 8.47 26.31 10.15
CA ALA A 569 7.24 25.92 9.47
C ALA A 569 7.11 26.60 8.09
N LYS A 570 6.74 25.84 7.07
CA LYS A 570 6.49 26.38 5.72
C LYS A 570 5.23 25.76 5.13
N VAL A 571 4.40 26.60 4.50
CA VAL A 571 3.26 26.13 3.71
C VAL A 571 3.57 26.28 2.23
N SER A 572 3.29 25.24 1.44
CA SER A 572 3.38 25.26 -0.03
C SER A 572 2.17 24.58 -0.66
N GLU A 573 1.81 24.98 -1.87
CA GLU A 573 0.83 24.23 -2.66
C GLU A 573 1.46 22.92 -3.17
N VAL A 574 0.68 21.84 -3.13
CA VAL A 574 1.09 20.52 -3.62
C VAL A 574 -0.06 19.86 -4.38
N ILE A 575 0.28 18.94 -5.28
CA ILE A 575 -0.67 18.02 -5.91
C ILE A 575 -0.45 16.63 -5.33
N ARG A 576 -1.52 16.00 -4.85
CA ARG A 576 -1.54 14.61 -4.37
C ARG A 576 -2.73 13.91 -4.98
N HIS A 577 -2.53 12.75 -5.61
CA HIS A 577 -3.59 12.01 -6.29
C HIS A 577 -4.43 12.89 -7.24
N GLY A 578 -3.76 13.73 -8.03
CA GLY A 578 -4.37 14.67 -8.99
C GLY A 578 -5.17 15.81 -8.37
N ARG A 579 -5.19 15.94 -7.04
CA ARG A 579 -5.92 16.97 -6.30
C ARG A 579 -4.95 17.98 -5.70
N ARG A 580 -5.36 19.25 -5.72
CA ARG A 580 -4.60 20.37 -5.14
C ARG A 580 -4.83 20.45 -3.63
N PHE A 581 -3.75 20.57 -2.88
CA PHE A 581 -3.73 20.74 -1.43
C PHE A 581 -2.70 21.79 -1.03
N HIS A 582 -2.67 22.14 0.25
CA HIS A 582 -1.52 22.81 0.87
C HIS A 582 -0.76 21.81 1.73
N GLU A 583 0.57 21.84 1.71
CA GLU A 583 1.44 21.05 2.58
C GLU A 583 2.10 21.98 3.59
N LEU A 584 1.89 21.71 4.88
CA LEU A 584 2.61 22.30 5.99
C LEU A 584 3.81 21.40 6.32
N ALA A 585 5.01 21.85 5.94
CA ALA A 585 6.28 21.20 6.21
C ALA A 585 6.80 21.62 7.58
N VAL A 586 6.96 20.66 8.50
CA VAL A 586 7.35 20.88 9.90
C VAL A 586 8.15 19.69 10.46
N ASP A 587 8.95 19.92 11.49
CA ASP A 587 9.45 18.84 12.35
C ASP A 587 8.44 18.59 13.49
N LEU A 588 8.07 17.33 13.69
CA LEU A 588 7.17 16.90 14.77
C LEU A 588 8.02 16.38 15.94
N PRO A 589 8.09 17.06 17.09
CA PRO A 589 8.59 16.43 18.31
C PRO A 589 7.58 15.37 18.80
N ALA A 590 8.04 14.45 19.65
CA ALA A 590 7.12 13.55 20.35
C ALA A 590 6.20 14.36 21.30
N GLY A 591 4.94 13.94 21.39
CA GLY A 591 3.87 14.62 22.12
C GLY A 591 3.08 15.60 21.24
N SER A 592 2.49 16.61 21.87
CA SER A 592 1.58 17.55 21.20
C SER A 592 2.30 18.74 20.59
N SER A 593 1.93 19.09 19.36
CA SER A 593 2.35 20.31 18.66
C SER A 593 1.17 20.99 17.99
N SER A 594 1.25 22.31 17.77
CA SER A 594 0.19 23.03 17.06
C SER A 594 0.73 24.20 16.24
N TRP A 595 0.09 24.46 15.09
CA TRP A 595 0.42 25.54 14.18
C TRP A 595 -0.82 26.34 13.82
N ARG A 596 -0.67 27.66 13.88
CA ARG A 596 -1.70 28.59 13.46
C ARG A 596 -1.49 28.99 12.01
N LEU A 597 -2.50 28.74 11.19
CA LEU A 597 -2.58 29.16 9.80
C LEU A 597 -3.56 30.34 9.70
N THR A 598 -3.15 31.41 9.05
CA THR A 598 -3.99 32.59 8.82
C THR A 598 -4.29 32.74 7.34
N ARG A 599 -5.49 33.25 7.05
CA ARG A 599 -6.06 33.38 5.70
C ARG A 599 -5.21 34.25 4.77
#